data_AF-A0A919A2H1-F1
#
_entry.id   AF-A0A919A2H1-F1
#
_cell.length_a   1.000
_cell.length_b   1.000
_cell.length_c   1.000
_cell.angle_alpha   90.00
_cell.angle_beta   90.00
_cell.angle_gamma   90.00
#
_symmetry.space_group_name_H-M   'P 1'
#
loop_
_entity.id
_entity.type
_entity.pdbx_description
1 polymer ?
#
loop_
_entity_poly.entity_id
_entity_poly.type
_entity_poly.pdbx_seq_one_letter_code
_entity_poly.pdbx_strand_id
1 'polypeptide(L)' 'MKHRIVVLGAGYAGAFAAGNLARRLSLADTQITMVNAVLQDPLLIPAGHQAMRLR' A
#
# COMPACT_ATOMS: atom_id res chain seq x y z
N MET A 1 -5.43 -0.51 -20.31
CA MET A 1 -5.05 0.63 -19.44
C MET A 1 -4.75 0.06 -18.06
N LYS A 2 -3.70 0.51 -17.35
CA LYS A 2 -3.41 0.00 -16.00
C LYS A 2 -4.19 0.76 -14.93
N HIS A 3 -4.98 0.05 -14.13
CA HIS A 3 -5.68 0.59 -12.98
C HIS A 3 -4.76 0.67 -11.76
N ARG A 4 -4.81 1.78 -11.05
CA ARG A 4 -3.99 2.03 -9.85
C ARG A 4 -4.91 2.10 -8.64
N ILE A 5 -4.71 1.19 -7.70
CA ILE A 5 -5.47 1.13 -6.45
C ILE A 5 -4.54 1.53 -5.31
N VAL A 6 -4.91 2.57 -4.57
CA VAL A 6 -4.17 3.03 -3.39
C VAL A 6 -4.96 2.66 -2.15
N VAL A 7 -4.31 1.96 -1.23
CA VAL A 7 -4.88 1.59 0.07
C VAL A 7 -4.19 2.44 1.15
N LEU A 8 -4.96 3.32 1.78
CA LEU A 8 -4.48 4.18 2.86
C LEU A 8 -4.64 3.44 4.20
N GLY A 9 -3.52 3.20 4.88
CA GLY A 9 -3.42 2.42 6.11
C GLY A 9 -2.94 1.00 5.85
N ALA A 10 -1.84 0.60 6.51
CA ALA A 10 -1.31 -0.77 6.44
C ALA A 10 -1.58 -1.62 7.68
N GLY A 11 -2.61 -1.24 8.46
CA GLY A 11 -3.14 -2.09 9.52
C GLY A 11 -3.94 -3.28 8.96
N TYR A 12 -4.58 -4.02 9.86
CA TYR A 12 -5.30 -5.26 9.55
C TYR A 12 -6.26 -5.14 8.35
N ALA A 13 -7.12 -4.12 8.36
CA ALA A 13 -8.10 -3.92 7.28
C ALA A 13 -7.43 -3.62 5.93
N GLY A 14 -6.41 -2.76 5.91
CA GLY A 14 -5.71 -2.39 4.69
C GLY A 14 -4.92 -3.54 4.08
N ALA A 15 -4.18 -4.29 4.91
CA ALA A 15 -3.45 -5.47 4.47
C ALA A 15 -4.39 -6.57 3.96
N PHE A 16 -5.51 -6.81 4.65
CA PHE A 16 -6.50 -7.78 4.22
C PHE A 16 -7.15 -7.40 2.88
N ALA A 17 -7.57 -6.15 2.74
CA ALA A 17 -8.16 -5.65 1.50
C ALA A 17 -7.18 -5.72 0.33
N ALA A 18 -5.95 -5.23 0.51
CA ALA A 18 -4.93 -5.24 -0.54
C ALA A 18 -4.54 -6.66 -0.97
N GLY A 19 -4.40 -7.59 -0.01
CA GLY A 19 -4.12 -8.99 -0.31
C GLY A 19 -5.28 -9.69 -1.03
N ASN A 20 -6.53 -9.37 -0.68
CA ASN A 20 -7.69 -9.90 -1.37
C ASN A 20 -7.79 -9.37 -2.82
N LEU A 21 -7.47 -8.09 -3.04
CA LEU A 21 -7.42 -7.49 -4.38
C LEU A 21 -6.31 -8.10 -5.23
N ALA A 22 -5.10 -8.27 -4.66
CA ALA A 22 -3.96 -8.86 -5.37
C ALA A 22 -4.23 -10.30 -5.85
N ARG A 23 -5.06 -11.07 -5.12
CA ARG A 23 -5.45 -12.43 -5.52
C ARG A 23 -6.52 -12.49 -6.60
N ARG A 24 -7.34 -11.44 -6.74
CA ARG A 24 -8.54 -11.45 -7.60
C ARG A 24 -8.36 -10.67 -8.89
N LEU A 25 -7.40 -9.76 -8.95
CA LEU A 25 -7.20 -8.87 -10.08
C LEU A 25 -6.01 -9.32 -10.93
N SER A 26 -6.13 -9.08 -12.24
CA SER A 26 -5.05 -9.32 -13.20
C SER A 26 -3.86 -8.40 -12.91
N LEU A 27 -2.69 -9.00 -12.71
CA LEU A 27 -1.41 -8.32 -12.49
C LEU A 27 -0.96 -7.51 -13.72
N ALA A 28 -1.39 -7.91 -14.92
CA ALA A 28 -1.07 -7.17 -16.14
C ALA A 28 -1.81 -5.82 -16.18
N ASP A 29 -2.97 -5.75 -15.54
CA ASP A 29 -3.90 -4.63 -15.66
C ASP A 29 -4.01 -3.80 -14.38
N THR A 30 -3.55 -4.31 -13.23
CA THR A 30 -3.73 -3.64 -11.94
C THR A 30 -2.42 -3.46 -11.20
N GLN A 31 -2.26 -2.30 -10.59
CA GLN A 31 -1.18 -2.01 -9.65
C GLN A 31 -1.76 -1.58 -8.30
N ILE A 32 -1.38 -2.25 -7.23
CA ILE A 32 -1.84 -1.95 -5.87
C ILE A 32 -0.70 -1.33 -5.08
N THR A 33 -0.96 -0.28 -4.30
CA THR A 33 0.02 0.36 -3.43
C THR A 33 -0.59 0.63 -2.08
N MET A 34 0.01 0.10 -1.03
CA MET A 34 -0.36 0.42 0.35
C MET A 34 0.51 1.55 0.86
N VAL A 35 -0.13 2.55 1.48
CA VAL A 35 0.53 3.68 2.13
C VAL A 35 0.25 3.60 3.62
N ASN A 36 1.31 3.48 4.42
CA ASN A 36 1.20 3.57 5.86
C ASN A 36 1.82 4.87 6.35
N ALA A 37 1.05 5.67 7.10
CA ALA A 37 1.61 6.74 7.89
C ALA A 37 2.16 6.12 9.19
N VAL A 38 3.48 6.11 9.33
CA VAL A 38 4.12 5.88 10.63
C VAL A 38 4.33 7.24 11.27
N LEU A 39 3.93 7.40 12.53
CA LEU A 39 4.25 8.61 13.28
C LEU A 39 5.78 8.61 13.43
N GLN A 40 6.45 9.57 12.81
CA GLN A 40 7.89 9.74 12.94
C GLN A 40 8.17 10.60 14.15
N ASP A 41 9.14 10.16 14.94
CA ASP A 41 9.69 10.94 16.03
C ASP A 41 10.24 12.26 15.44
N PRO A 42 9.78 13.45 15.88
CA PRO A 42 10.15 14.72 15.24
C PRO A 42 11.65 15.05 15.33
N LEU A 43 12.44 14.26 16.07
CA LEU A 43 13.87 14.49 16.29
C LEU A 43 14.79 13.56 15.48
N LEU A 44 14.29 12.62 14.66
CA LEU A 44 15.18 11.68 13.97
C LEU A 44 14.70 11.25 12.56
N ILE A 45 15.39 11.78 11.55
CA ILE A 45 15.59 11.30 10.15
C ILE A 45 14.32 11.16 9.26
N PRO A 46 14.26 11.80 8.07
CA PRO A 46 13.12 11.67 7.17
C PRO A 46 13.20 10.34 6.40
N ALA A 47 12.52 9.31 6.89
CA ALA A 47 12.20 8.16 6.04
C ALA A 47 10.88 8.47 5.30
N GLY A 48 10.91 8.70 3.99
CA GLY A 48 9.68 8.91 3.21
C GLY A 48 8.62 7.83 3.45
N HIS A 49 7.35 8.19 3.26
CA HIS A 49 6.18 7.32 3.42
C HIS A 49 6.49 5.87 3.01
N GLN A 50 6.32 4.92 3.95
CA GLN A 50 6.54 3.51 3.64
C GLN A 50 5.45 3.02 2.69
N ALA A 51 5.78 2.99 1.41
CA ALA A 51 4.94 2.48 0.35
C ALA A 51 5.33 1.02 0.10
N MET A 52 4.47 0.10 0.51
CA MET A 52 4.62 -1.31 0.18
C MET A 52 3.85 -1.58 -1.11
N ARG A 53 4.59 -1.87 -2.18
CA ARG A 53 4.01 -2.25 -3.47
C ARG A 53 3.70 -3.74 -3.42
N LEU A 54 2.42 -4.07 -3.29
CA LEU A 54 1.96 -5.44 -3.50
C LEU A 54 1.94 -5.67 -5.01
N ARG A 55 2.55 -6.79 -5.43
CA ARG A 55 2.72 -7.15 -6.83
C ARG A 55 1.41 -7.07 -7.60
#